data_AF-A0A347WB46-F1
#
_entry.id   AF-A0A347WB46-F1
#
_cell.length_a   1.000
_cell.length_b   1.000
_cell.length_c   1.000
_cell.angle_alpha   90.00
_cell.angle_beta   90.00
_cell.angle_gamma   90.00
#
_symmetry.space_group_name_H-M   'P 1'
#
loop_
_entity.id
_entity.type
_entity.pdbx_description
1 polymer ?
#
loop_
_entity_poly.entity_id
_entity_poly.type
_entity_poly.pdbx_seq_one_letter_code
_entity_poly.pdbx_strand_id
1 'polypeptide(L)'
;MRDSEREMMTDVTQAMVGQDVIASGSGRMGTLTAVNSDATIQITVDGPAESTFTVPQSWVQSTDNGKILLGHTVEDVQSYTPPS
;
A
#
# COMPACT_ATOMS: atom_id res chain seq x y z
N MET A 1 -17.90 -17.89 23.43
CA MET A 1 -17.09 -16.68 23.25
C MET A 1 -16.76 -16.66 21.77
N ARG A 2 -17.33 -15.71 21.01
CA ARG A 2 -16.97 -15.58 19.60
C ARG A 2 -15.78 -14.65 19.62
N ASP A 3 -14.59 -15.23 19.48
CA ASP A 3 -13.41 -14.48 19.11
C ASP A 3 -13.77 -13.77 17.81
N SER A 4 -14.12 -12.49 17.93
CA SER A 4 -14.15 -11.59 16.81
C SER A 4 -12.75 -11.64 16.26
N GLU A 5 -12.57 -12.36 15.16
CA GLU A 5 -11.50 -12.14 14.21
C GLU A 5 -11.60 -10.66 13.83
N ARG A 6 -11.05 -9.78 14.67
CA ARG A 6 -10.46 -8.54 14.22
C ARG A 6 -9.43 -9.04 13.23
N GLU A 7 -9.83 -9.18 11.96
CA GLU A 7 -8.91 -8.92 10.86
C GLU A 7 -8.17 -7.67 11.31
N MET A 8 -6.93 -7.86 11.77
CA MET A 8 -6.03 -6.77 12.06
C MET A 8 -5.72 -6.21 10.67
N MET A 9 -6.69 -5.49 10.09
CA MET A 9 -6.46 -4.67 8.92
C MET A 9 -5.32 -3.77 9.34
N THR A 10 -4.19 -3.96 8.69
CA THR A 10 -3.01 -3.16 8.94
C THR A 10 -3.35 -1.74 8.50
N ASP A 11 -3.79 -0.92 9.46
CA ASP A 11 -4.23 0.44 9.20
C ASP A 11 -3.05 1.29 8.71
N VAL A 12 -3.14 1.74 7.45
CA VAL A 12 -2.24 2.78 6.92
C VAL A 12 -2.83 4.14 7.25
N THR A 13 -2.05 4.98 7.92
CA THR A 13 -2.50 6.29 8.40
C THR A 13 -1.77 7.44 7.72
N GLN A 14 -2.32 8.65 7.79
CA GLN A 14 -1.69 9.87 7.23
C GLN A 14 -0.27 10.10 7.77
N ALA A 15 0.03 9.66 8.99
CA ALA A 15 1.35 9.79 9.60
C ALA A 15 2.45 8.96 8.88
N MET A 16 2.04 8.04 8.00
CA MET A 16 2.92 7.11 7.28
C MET A 16 3.29 7.63 5.89
N VAL A 17 2.71 8.74 5.44
CA VAL A 17 3.08 9.37 4.18
C VAL A 17 4.58 9.70 4.21
N GLY A 18 5.28 9.37 3.13
CA GLY A 18 6.74 9.42 3.03
C GLY A 18 7.46 8.12 3.40
N GLN A 19 6.75 7.10 3.89
CA GLN A 19 7.33 5.78 4.16
C GLN A 19 7.54 4.98 2.88
N ASP A 20 8.57 4.14 2.91
CA ASP A 20 8.88 3.22 1.83
C ASP A 20 7.80 2.15 1.68
N VAL A 21 7.40 1.91 0.45
CA VAL A 21 6.47 0.82 0.09
C VAL A 21 7.27 -0.31 -0.55
N ILE A 22 7.05 -1.52 -0.05
CA ILE A 22 7.71 -2.75 -0.47
C ILE A 22 6.65 -3.64 -1.10
N ALA A 23 6.88 -4.05 -2.35
CA ALA A 23 6.02 -5.01 -3.04
C ALA A 23 6.35 -6.46 -2.65
N SER A 24 5.35 -7.33 -2.71
CA SER A 24 5.54 -8.76 -2.53
C SER A 24 6.52 -9.33 -3.56
N GLY A 25 7.42 -10.21 -3.10
CA GLY A 25 8.43 -10.83 -3.94
C GLY A 25 9.50 -9.89 -4.50
N SER A 26 9.51 -8.61 -4.09
CA SER A 26 10.41 -7.58 -4.60
C SER A 26 10.97 -6.70 -3.48
N GLY A 27 11.89 -5.81 -3.84
CA GLY A 27 12.44 -4.79 -2.94
C GLY A 27 11.51 -3.58 -2.79
N ARG A 28 12.10 -2.46 -2.36
CA ARG A 28 11.43 -1.15 -2.36
C ARG A 28 10.91 -0.85 -3.75
N MET A 29 9.60 -0.60 -3.85
CA MET A 29 8.97 -0.21 -5.10
C MET A 29 8.76 1.30 -5.22
N GLY A 30 8.65 1.99 -4.08
CA GLY A 30 8.26 3.38 -4.09
C GLY A 30 7.98 3.94 -2.71
N THR A 31 7.20 5.02 -2.69
CA THR A 31 6.89 5.77 -1.46
C THR A 31 5.39 6.02 -1.35
N LEU A 32 4.83 5.90 -0.15
CA LEU A 32 3.44 6.28 0.11
C LEU A 32 3.32 7.80 0.04
N THR A 33 2.46 8.31 -0.83
CA THR A 33 2.28 9.76 -1.03
C THR A 33 0.95 10.29 -0.53
N ALA A 34 -0.08 9.45 -0.43
CA ALA A 34 -1.34 9.83 0.20
C ALA A 34 -2.08 8.64 0.79
N VAL A 35 -2.88 8.91 1.82
CA VAL A 35 -3.93 8.03 2.31
C VAL A 35 -5.26 8.72 2.02
N ASN A 36 -6.20 8.03 1.38
CA ASN A 36 -7.48 8.62 0.99
C ASN A 36 -8.58 8.22 1.98
N SER A 37 -9.67 8.99 2.03
CA SER A 37 -10.80 8.72 2.91
C SER A 37 -11.67 7.53 2.46
N ASP A 38 -11.47 7.03 1.25
CA ASP A 38 -12.21 5.91 0.62
C ASP A 38 -11.51 4.55 0.81
N ALA A 39 -10.62 4.45 1.80
CA ALA A 39 -9.79 3.28 2.07
C ALA A 39 -8.85 2.88 0.92
N THR A 40 -8.40 3.86 0.12
CA THR A 40 -7.30 3.70 -0.85
C THR A 40 -6.04 4.44 -0.41
N ILE A 41 -4.91 4.04 -0.97
CA ILE A 41 -3.60 4.70 -0.78
C ILE A 41 -3.00 5.05 -2.14
N GLN A 42 -2.27 6.15 -2.18
CA GLN A 42 -1.48 6.54 -3.35
C GLN A 42 -0.02 6.23 -3.13
N ILE A 43 0.58 5.59 -4.12
CA ILE A 43 1.98 5.16 -4.08
C ILE A 43 2.67 5.69 -5.32
N THR A 44 3.76 6.42 -5.13
CA THR A 44 4.65 6.80 -6.22
C THR A 44 5.68 5.71 -6.40
N VAL A 45 5.62 5.01 -7.53
CA VAL A 45 6.55 3.93 -7.90
C VAL A 45 7.81 4.53 -8.50
N ASP A 46 8.97 4.15 -7.96
CA ASP A 46 10.28 4.58 -8.43
C ASP A 46 10.56 3.97 -9.80
N GLY A 47 11.03 4.77 -10.76
CA GLY A 47 11.32 4.30 -12.11
C GLY A 47 11.89 5.40 -13.01
N PRO A 48 12.22 5.08 -14.27
CA PRO A 48 12.69 6.08 -15.23
C PRO A 48 11.66 7.19 -15.50
N ALA A 49 10.38 6.90 -15.26
CA ALA A 49 9.30 7.87 -15.15
C ALA A 49 8.51 7.55 -13.88
N GLU A 50 8.74 8.32 -12.81
CA GLU A 50 7.97 8.20 -11.57
C GLU A 50 6.47 8.29 -11.88
N SER A 51 5.70 7.33 -11.38
CA SER A 51 4.28 7.20 -11.67
C SER A 51 3.52 6.93 -10.38
N THR A 52 2.37 7.60 -10.21
CA THR A 52 1.54 7.46 -9.02
C THR A 52 0.37 6.52 -9.31
N PHE A 53 0.19 5.52 -8.44
CA PHE A 53 -0.87 4.53 -8.52
C PHE A 53 -1.72 4.57 -7.26
N THR A 54 -3.03 4.41 -7.41
CA THR A 54 -3.98 4.34 -6.30
C THR A 54 -4.42 2.90 -6.13
N VAL A 55 -4.20 2.29 -4.97
CA VAL A 55 -4.59 0.91 -4.66
C VAL A 55 -5.38 0.82 -3.36
N PRO A 56 -6.16 -0.25 -3.12
CA PRO A 56 -6.88 -0.43 -1.87
C PRO A 56 -5.93 -0.60 -0.69
N GLN A 57 -6.30 -0.07 0.47
CA GLN A 57 -5.58 -0.33 1.73
C GLN A 57 -5.57 -1.81 2.11
N SER A 58 -6.55 -2.59 1.66
CA SER A 58 -6.60 -4.03 1.90
C SER A 58 -5.46 -4.81 1.24
N TRP A 59 -4.69 -4.20 0.33
CA TRP A 59 -3.48 -4.78 -0.24
C TRP A 59 -2.29 -4.74 0.73
N VAL A 60 -2.38 -3.95 1.80
CA VAL A 60 -1.34 -3.79 2.79
C VAL A 60 -1.34 -5.02 3.69
N GLN A 61 -0.24 -5.74 3.66
CA GLN A 61 -0.02 -6.93 4.47
C GLN A 61 0.50 -6.56 5.86
N SER A 62 1.47 -5.64 5.95
CA SER A 62 2.02 -5.20 7.24
C SER A 62 2.62 -3.80 7.17
N THR A 63 2.71 -3.15 8.33
CA THR A 63 3.33 -1.84 8.52
C THR A 63 4.37 -1.88 9.62
N ASP A 64 5.54 -2.43 9.30
CA ASP A 64 6.62 -2.63 10.26
C ASP A 64 7.79 -1.69 9.98
N ASN A 65 8.43 -1.24 11.06
CA ASN A 65 9.73 -0.56 11.02
C ASN A 65 9.79 0.64 10.05
N GLY A 66 8.69 1.40 9.97
CA GLY A 66 8.60 2.57 9.09
C GLY A 66 8.42 2.25 7.61
N LYS A 67 7.99 1.04 7.27
CA LYS A 67 7.75 0.58 5.91
C LYS A 67 6.34 0.00 5.77
N ILE A 68 5.85 0.00 4.54
CA ILE A 68 4.55 -0.55 4.17
C ILE A 68 4.81 -1.75 3.26
N LEU A 69 4.46 -2.95 3.71
CA LEU A 69 4.53 -4.16 2.90
C LEU A 69 3.18 -4.42 2.24
N LEU A 70 3.19 -4.58 0.92
CA LEU A 70 2.04 -5.03 0.15
C LEU A 70 2.08 -6.55 -0.02
N GLY A 71 0.90 -7.17 -0.02
CA GLY A 71 0.70 -8.56 -0.43
C GLY A 71 0.74 -8.77 -1.96
N HIS A 72 1.02 -7.72 -2.72
CA HIS A 72 0.95 -7.66 -4.19
C HIS A 72 2.27 -7.21 -4.80
N THR A 73 2.51 -7.61 -6.06
CA THR A 73 3.73 -7.24 -6.81
C THR A 73 3.66 -5.80 -7.32
N VAL A 74 4.78 -5.27 -7.81
CA VAL A 74 4.80 -3.98 -8.52
C VAL A 74 3.92 -4.04 -9.77
N GLU A 75 3.93 -5.15 -10.50
CA GLU A 75 3.13 -5.34 -11.71
C GLU A 75 1.63 -5.28 -11.42
N ASP A 76 1.19 -5.86 -10.29
CA ASP A 76 -0.19 -5.77 -9.83
C ASP A 76 -0.60 -4.32 -9.54
N VAL A 77 0.26 -3.56 -8.87
CA VAL A 77 0.01 -2.13 -8.57
C VAL A 77 -0.07 -1.31 -9.85
N GLN A 78 0.86 -1.52 -10.78
CA GLN A 78 0.92 -0.77 -12.03
C GLN A 78 -0.23 -1.08 -13.00
N SER A 79 -0.79 -2.29 -12.90
CA SER A 79 -1.93 -2.74 -13.71
C SER A 79 -3.29 -2.52 -13.04
N TYR A 80 -3.31 -2.13 -11.76
CA TYR A 80 -4.56 -1.92 -11.04
C TYR A 80 -5.32 -0.69 -11.56
N THR A 81 -6.57 -0.95 -11.96
CA THR A 81 -7.54 0.09 -12.31
C THR A 81 -8.60 0.17 -11.21
N PRO A 82 -8.67 1.27 -10.45
CA PRO A 82 -9.72 1.46 -9.45
C PRO A 82 -11.12 1.32 -10.09
N PRO A 83 -12.08 0.68 -9.41
CA PRO A 83 -13.46 0.67 -9.87
C PRO A 83 -13.99 2.11 -9.88
N SER A 84 -14.60 2.50 -11.00
CA SER A 84 -15.21 3.82 -11.24
C SER A 84 -16.55 4.01 -10.56
#